data_AF-A0A944MA27-F1
#
_entry.id   AF-A0A944MA27-F1
#
_cell.length_a   1.000
_cell.length_b   1.000
_cell.length_c   1.000
_cell.angle_alpha   90.00
_cell.angle_beta   90.00
_cell.angle_gamma   90.00
#
_symmetry.space_group_name_H-M   'P 1'
#
loop_
_entity.id
_entity.type
_entity.pdbx_description
1 polymer ?
#
loop_
_entity_poly.entity_id
_entity_poly.type
_entity_poly.pdbx_seq_one_letter_code
_entity_poly.pdbx_strand_id
1 'polypeptide(L)'
;MNKNKALMGTLLLLAVLLNACGGGSSSDTSSTNSDQATNQEQSEEQTPDSGDETPPADTTPPQQTPVNQQPTARISAAQTASAGETVTLDGSGSSDPDGDSLSYLWTQTHGIPINLGDLANPTLSFIAPDVDQSTNFGFQLRVDDGELSHVVAITIAVSPMVDTTPPAIVSRTPQPDASDVATTTSITISFDEPLLESLIDNQSLLLSINSTPVSGSVSYDAQSNTITLTPDTALTAATTYSVALADDLEDLAGNRVAGVSWSFTTGSAYNLGSTSQGTIDLCMNTNDKVMLTLVNNARAVTRTCGTTNYPATTPLAWHCNLEQAAQGHSTSMADNDYFNHTGIDGSTPGERISAAGYVWRTYGENIAAGYSSAESAMNGWLGSAGHCSNIMNSSFTEMGQAEARNAASTYGVYWTQNFGDRF
;
A
#
# COMPACT_ATOMS: atom_id res chain seq x y z
N MET A 1 -5.27 36.68 24.77
CA MET A 1 -4.07 37.38 24.25
C MET A 1 -3.89 36.97 22.80
N ASN A 2 -4.24 37.88 21.89
CA ASN A 2 -3.92 37.82 20.46
C ASN A 2 -2.45 38.15 20.23
N LYS A 3 -1.85 37.56 19.18
CA LYS A 3 -0.77 38.06 18.28
C LYS A 3 -0.29 36.85 17.46
N ASN A 4 -0.10 36.83 16.14
CA ASN A 4 -0.21 37.74 14.99
C ASN A 4 -0.10 36.81 13.75
N LYS A 5 -1.06 36.70 12.82
CA LYS A 5 -1.22 37.52 11.58
C LYS A 5 0.09 38.06 10.96
N ALA A 6 0.44 37.56 9.78
CA ALA A 6 0.44 38.28 8.49
C ALA A 6 1.51 37.74 7.52
N LEU A 7 1.11 37.30 6.33
CA LEU A 7 1.50 37.97 5.10
C LEU A 7 0.56 37.58 3.94
N MET A 8 -0.03 38.60 3.34
CA MET A 8 -0.86 38.59 2.14
C MET A 8 -0.26 39.69 1.26
N GLY A 9 -0.07 39.46 -0.03
CA GLY A 9 0.35 40.51 -0.97
C GLY A 9 0.71 39.97 -2.37
N THR A 10 -0.25 39.82 -3.28
CA THR A 10 -0.57 40.77 -4.40
C THR A 10 0.34 40.57 -5.63
N LEU A 11 -0.14 39.86 -6.66
CA LEU A 11 -0.69 40.37 -7.94
C LEU A 11 0.37 40.82 -8.96
N LEU A 12 0.44 40.14 -10.10
CA LEU A 12 0.85 40.77 -11.35
C LEU A 12 0.05 40.18 -12.53
N LEU A 13 -0.94 40.96 -12.96
CA LEU A 13 -1.55 40.87 -14.29
C LEU A 13 -0.52 41.42 -15.29
N LEU A 14 -0.25 40.71 -16.38
CA LEU A 14 0.42 41.31 -17.54
C LEU A 14 -0.32 40.90 -18.82
N ALA A 15 -1.16 41.81 -19.30
CA ALA A 15 -1.58 41.87 -20.70
C ALA A 15 -0.72 42.92 -21.39
N VAL A 16 -0.10 42.58 -22.53
CA VAL A 16 0.38 43.56 -23.50
C VAL A 16 0.01 43.09 -24.90
N LEU A 17 -0.68 43.99 -25.59
CA LEU A 17 -1.12 43.95 -26.97
C LEU A 17 0.04 44.04 -27.97
N LEU A 18 -0.14 43.49 -29.17
CA LEU A 18 0.27 44.16 -30.40
C LEU A 18 -0.86 44.13 -31.44
N ASN A 19 -1.25 45.33 -31.87
CA ASN A 19 -2.06 45.62 -33.04
C ASN A 19 -1.24 45.46 -34.32
N ALA A 20 -1.88 45.03 -35.41
CA ALA A 20 -1.63 45.57 -36.74
C ALA A 20 -2.92 45.56 -37.58
N CYS A 21 -3.34 46.76 -37.99
CA CYS A 21 -4.40 47.05 -38.95
C CYS A 21 -3.89 46.98 -40.40
N GLY A 22 -4.83 46.73 -41.32
CA GLY A 22 -4.74 47.01 -42.77
C GLY A 22 -5.59 45.96 -43.51
N GLY A 23 -6.76 46.22 -44.08
CA GLY A 23 -7.24 47.41 -44.77
C GLY A 23 -7.07 47.20 -46.28
N GLY A 24 -8.16 46.98 -47.04
CA GLY A 24 -8.07 46.88 -48.50
C GLY A 24 -9.33 46.34 -49.18
N SER A 25 -10.19 47.27 -49.61
CA SER A 25 -11.36 47.09 -50.48
C SER A 25 -10.96 47.09 -51.96
N SER A 26 -11.75 46.38 -52.78
CA SER A 26 -12.04 46.62 -54.23
C SER A 26 -10.84 46.55 -55.20
N SER A 27 -10.95 46.20 -56.48
CA SER A 27 -12.06 46.24 -57.45
C SER A 27 -11.71 45.35 -58.66
N ASP A 28 -12.69 45.21 -59.56
CA ASP A 28 -12.54 45.06 -61.04
C ASP A 28 -11.91 43.78 -61.58
N THR A 29 -12.22 43.21 -62.75
CA THR A 29 -13.16 43.41 -63.87
C THR A 29 -12.77 42.31 -64.87
N SER A 30 -13.70 41.71 -65.61
CA SER A 30 -13.67 41.68 -67.09
C SER A 30 -14.67 40.66 -67.63
N SER A 31 -15.80 41.20 -68.03
CA SER A 31 -16.67 40.69 -69.10
C SER A 31 -15.94 40.62 -70.44
N THR A 32 -16.41 39.74 -71.33
CA THR A 32 -16.80 40.00 -72.74
C THR A 32 -17.12 38.63 -73.38
N ASN A 33 -18.06 38.42 -74.30
CA ASN A 33 -19.11 39.19 -74.99
C ASN A 33 -19.97 38.08 -75.67
N SER A 34 -21.30 38.06 -75.61
CA SER A 34 -22.29 38.89 -76.33
C SER A 34 -22.34 38.70 -77.85
N ASP A 35 -23.57 38.80 -78.36
CA ASP A 35 -24.04 38.97 -79.74
C ASP A 35 -24.64 37.69 -80.37
N GLN A 36 -25.75 37.70 -81.11
CA GLN A 36 -26.72 38.74 -81.49
C GLN A 36 -27.97 38.03 -82.06
N ALA A 37 -29.03 38.82 -82.27
CA ALA A 37 -30.36 38.40 -82.69
C ALA A 37 -30.56 38.23 -84.21
N THR A 38 -31.76 37.72 -84.53
CA THR A 38 -32.63 37.94 -85.71
C THR A 38 -32.67 36.96 -86.91
N ASN A 39 -33.88 36.44 -87.11
CA ASN A 39 -34.73 36.41 -88.33
C ASN A 39 -34.72 35.26 -89.35
N GLN A 40 -35.97 34.94 -89.76
CA GLN A 40 -36.48 34.29 -91.00
C GLN A 40 -36.36 32.74 -91.06
N GLU A 41 -37.31 31.95 -91.60
CA GLU A 41 -38.35 32.16 -92.61
C GLU A 41 -39.42 31.01 -92.57
N GLN A 42 -40.41 31.12 -93.45
CA GLN A 42 -41.73 30.46 -93.52
C GLN A 42 -41.77 29.01 -94.04
N SER A 43 -42.85 28.27 -93.73
CA SER A 43 -43.77 27.72 -94.77
C SER A 43 -45.03 27.07 -94.16
N GLU A 44 -46.18 27.52 -94.67
CA GLU A 44 -47.58 27.03 -94.50
C GLU A 44 -47.73 25.59 -95.06
N GLU A 45 -48.69 24.75 -94.64
CA GLU A 45 -50.12 24.71 -95.02
C GLU A 45 -50.68 23.42 -94.36
N GLN A 46 -51.84 23.33 -93.68
CA GLN A 46 -53.20 23.29 -94.24
C GLN A 46 -54.25 23.21 -93.09
N THR A 47 -55.29 24.03 -93.14
CA THR A 47 -56.56 24.06 -92.34
C THR A 47 -57.54 22.93 -92.74
N PRO A 48 -58.69 22.61 -92.07
CA PRO A 48 -59.54 23.43 -91.16
C PRO A 48 -60.01 22.72 -89.86
N ASP A 49 -60.35 23.38 -88.74
CA ASP A 49 -61.61 24.11 -88.41
C ASP A 49 -62.88 23.32 -88.82
N SER A 50 -63.90 23.01 -88.02
CA SER A 50 -64.39 23.42 -86.69
C SER A 50 -65.29 22.29 -86.16
N GLY A 51 -65.28 21.99 -84.87
CA GLY A 51 -66.20 21.01 -84.27
C GLY A 51 -66.13 21.02 -82.75
N ASP A 52 -66.89 21.94 -82.16
CA ASP A 52 -67.12 22.13 -80.73
C ASP A 52 -67.71 20.86 -80.07
N GLU A 53 -66.86 20.11 -79.35
CA GLU A 53 -67.27 19.27 -78.23
C GLU A 53 -66.23 19.43 -77.10
N THR A 54 -66.63 20.07 -76.00
CA THR A 54 -65.86 20.07 -74.74
C THR A 54 -65.66 18.64 -74.23
N PRO A 55 -64.42 18.15 -74.06
CA PRO A 55 -64.16 16.91 -73.33
C PRO A 55 -64.30 17.15 -71.82
N PRO A 56 -64.67 16.13 -71.01
CA PRO A 56 -64.82 16.31 -69.58
C PRO A 56 -63.47 16.65 -68.93
N ALA A 57 -63.53 17.44 -67.86
CA ALA A 57 -62.38 17.81 -67.05
C ALA A 57 -61.59 16.57 -66.63
N ASP A 58 -60.29 16.58 -66.96
CA ASP A 58 -59.31 15.62 -66.47
C ASP A 58 -59.23 15.75 -64.95
N THR A 59 -59.77 14.76 -64.26
CA THR A 59 -59.73 14.65 -62.81
C THR A 59 -58.64 13.66 -62.44
N THR A 60 -57.37 14.07 -62.57
CA THR A 60 -56.29 13.41 -61.84
C THR A 60 -56.65 13.39 -60.35
N PRO A 61 -56.82 12.21 -59.72
CA PRO A 61 -57.08 12.14 -58.29
C PRO A 61 -55.90 12.77 -57.53
N PRO A 62 -56.12 13.40 -56.37
CA PRO A 62 -55.03 13.92 -55.56
C PRO A 62 -54.04 12.79 -55.26
N GLN A 63 -52.79 12.98 -55.67
CA GLN A 63 -51.69 12.09 -55.30
C GLN A 63 -51.61 12.10 -53.77
N GLN A 64 -52.03 11.00 -53.14
CA GLN A 64 -51.89 10.82 -51.70
C GLN A 64 -50.41 10.93 -51.37
N THR A 65 -50.04 11.85 -50.48
CA THR A 65 -48.72 11.82 -49.86
C THR A 65 -48.55 10.47 -49.17
N PRO A 66 -47.40 9.79 -49.32
CA PRO A 66 -47.15 8.54 -48.59
C PRO A 66 -47.43 8.75 -47.10
N VAL A 67 -48.10 7.79 -46.45
CA VAL A 67 -48.34 7.83 -45.01
C VAL A 67 -47.06 7.39 -44.32
N ASN A 68 -46.53 8.22 -43.41
CA ASN A 68 -45.32 7.91 -42.65
C ASN A 68 -45.47 6.59 -41.86
N GLN A 69 -44.41 5.79 -41.82
CA GLN A 69 -44.34 4.52 -41.11
C GLN A 69 -43.37 4.62 -39.93
N GLN A 70 -43.70 3.96 -38.82
CA GLN A 70 -42.87 4.01 -37.61
C GLN A 70 -41.47 3.40 -37.85
N PRO A 71 -40.39 4.02 -37.31
CA PRO A 71 -39.05 3.46 -37.41
C PRO A 71 -38.90 2.17 -36.60
N THR A 72 -37.91 1.35 -36.96
CA THR A 72 -37.54 0.14 -36.20
C THR A 72 -36.26 0.38 -35.42
N ALA A 73 -36.38 0.56 -34.10
CA ALA A 73 -35.24 0.64 -33.20
C ALA A 73 -34.61 -0.76 -32.99
N ARG A 74 -33.28 -0.84 -33.00
CA ARG A 74 -32.51 -2.06 -32.69
C ARG A 74 -31.35 -1.73 -31.79
N ILE A 75 -31.06 -2.60 -30.82
CA ILE A 75 -29.87 -2.52 -29.97
C ILE A 75 -29.02 -3.77 -30.21
N SER A 76 -27.73 -3.56 -30.45
CA SER A 76 -26.68 -4.59 -30.40
C SER A 76 -25.73 -4.26 -29.25
N ALA A 77 -25.58 -5.18 -28.31
CA ALA A 77 -24.61 -5.09 -27.22
C ALA A 77 -24.32 -6.48 -26.65
N ALA A 78 -23.24 -6.60 -25.87
CA ALA A 78 -23.05 -7.77 -25.01
C ALA A 78 -24.16 -7.83 -23.94
N GLN A 79 -24.70 -9.02 -23.69
CA GLN A 79 -25.69 -9.23 -22.62
C GLN A 79 -25.04 -9.48 -21.25
N THR A 80 -23.74 -9.72 -21.23
CA THR A 80 -22.94 -9.98 -20.04
C THR A 80 -21.60 -9.26 -20.16
N ALA A 81 -21.06 -8.80 -19.03
CA ALA A 81 -19.70 -8.27 -18.92
C ALA A 81 -19.14 -8.54 -17.51
N SER A 82 -17.82 -8.52 -17.36
CA SER A 82 -17.16 -8.41 -16.05
C SER A 82 -16.93 -6.94 -15.71
N ALA A 83 -16.92 -6.61 -14.42
CA ALA A 83 -16.50 -5.30 -13.94
C ALA A 83 -15.15 -4.89 -14.56
N GLY A 84 -15.04 -3.64 -14.99
CA GLY A 84 -13.87 -3.11 -15.70
C GLY A 84 -13.85 -3.34 -17.21
N GLU A 85 -14.69 -4.22 -17.78
CA GLU A 85 -14.78 -4.40 -19.23
C GLU A 85 -15.50 -3.22 -19.90
N THR A 86 -15.10 -2.90 -21.15
CA THR A 86 -15.82 -1.91 -21.95
C THR A 86 -17.03 -2.53 -22.63
N VAL A 87 -18.21 -2.00 -22.33
CA VAL A 87 -19.48 -2.38 -22.94
C VAL A 87 -19.85 -1.33 -23.98
N THR A 88 -20.25 -1.77 -25.17
CA THR A 88 -20.74 -0.90 -26.25
C THR A 88 -22.22 -1.15 -26.52
N LEU A 89 -23.01 -0.09 -26.49
CA LEU A 89 -24.41 -0.05 -26.88
C LEU A 89 -24.49 0.52 -28.31
N ASP A 90 -24.92 -0.30 -29.27
CA ASP A 90 -24.98 0.08 -30.68
C ASP A 90 -26.43 0.06 -31.19
N GLY A 91 -26.93 1.25 -31.50
CA GLY A 91 -28.24 1.52 -32.08
C GLY A 91 -28.23 1.73 -33.60
N SER A 92 -27.05 1.73 -34.23
CA SER A 92 -26.88 2.07 -35.66
C SER A 92 -27.57 1.10 -36.62
N GLY A 93 -27.93 -0.09 -36.15
CA GLY A 93 -28.74 -1.05 -36.91
C GLY A 93 -30.23 -0.72 -36.99
N SER A 94 -30.67 0.41 -36.44
CA SER A 94 -32.04 0.91 -36.55
C SER A 94 -32.33 1.42 -37.96
N SER A 95 -33.57 1.31 -38.42
CA SER A 95 -33.94 1.68 -39.80
C SER A 95 -35.35 2.24 -39.88
N ASP A 96 -35.55 3.14 -40.82
CA ASP A 96 -36.86 3.67 -41.18
C ASP A 96 -37.36 3.07 -42.52
N PRO A 97 -38.62 2.61 -42.64
CA PRO A 97 -39.15 2.06 -43.89
C PRO A 97 -39.25 3.08 -45.04
N ASP A 98 -39.44 4.36 -44.74
CA ASP A 98 -39.60 5.45 -45.70
C ASP A 98 -38.25 6.11 -46.02
N GLY A 99 -37.21 5.79 -45.23
CA GLY A 99 -35.83 6.25 -45.42
C GLY A 99 -35.55 7.58 -44.75
N ASP A 100 -36.40 7.98 -43.80
CA ASP A 100 -36.28 9.23 -43.06
C ASP A 100 -35.04 9.23 -42.14
N SER A 101 -34.58 10.44 -41.82
CA SER A 101 -33.42 10.62 -40.95
C SER A 101 -33.79 10.29 -39.51
N LEU A 102 -32.97 9.46 -38.86
CA LEU A 102 -33.23 9.00 -37.50
C LEU A 102 -32.51 9.84 -36.45
N SER A 103 -33.21 10.11 -35.36
CA SER A 103 -32.64 10.63 -34.11
C SER A 103 -32.68 9.55 -33.02
N TYR A 104 -31.67 9.56 -32.15
CA TYR A 104 -31.48 8.55 -31.10
C TYR A 104 -31.54 9.22 -29.73
N LEU A 105 -32.05 8.50 -28.73
CA LEU A 105 -31.95 8.90 -27.34
C LEU A 105 -31.81 7.66 -26.44
N TRP A 106 -30.66 7.55 -25.80
CA TRP A 106 -30.39 6.52 -24.81
C TRP A 106 -30.84 6.93 -23.41
N THR A 107 -31.35 5.99 -22.63
CA THR A 107 -31.71 6.19 -21.21
C THR A 107 -31.36 4.94 -20.41
N GLN A 108 -30.66 5.12 -19.29
CA GLN A 108 -30.48 4.04 -18.33
C GLN A 108 -31.75 3.89 -17.49
N THR A 109 -32.26 2.66 -17.35
CA THR A 109 -33.52 2.36 -16.67
C THR A 109 -33.34 1.65 -15.32
N HIS A 110 -32.21 0.97 -15.11
CA HIS A 110 -31.89 0.28 -13.85
C HIS A 110 -30.39 0.14 -13.62
N GLY A 111 -30.00 -0.10 -12.37
CA GLY A 111 -28.61 -0.24 -11.94
C GLY A 111 -28.00 1.05 -11.39
N ILE A 112 -26.71 1.00 -11.06
CA ILE A 112 -25.93 2.16 -10.61
C ILE A 112 -25.82 3.16 -11.78
N PRO A 113 -26.07 4.47 -11.60
CA PRO A 113 -25.99 5.44 -12.69
C PRO A 113 -24.62 5.44 -13.40
N ILE A 114 -24.63 5.29 -14.73
CA ILE A 114 -23.45 5.31 -15.59
C ILE A 114 -23.44 6.59 -16.41
N ASN A 115 -22.29 7.25 -16.49
CA ASN A 115 -22.11 8.36 -17.41
C ASN A 115 -21.89 7.83 -18.83
N LEU A 116 -22.95 7.85 -19.63
CA LEU A 116 -22.95 7.36 -21.01
C LEU A 116 -22.45 8.39 -22.04
N GLY A 117 -22.17 9.64 -21.64
CA GLY A 117 -21.76 10.70 -22.55
C GLY A 117 -22.91 11.29 -23.38
N ASP A 118 -22.71 11.43 -24.69
CA ASP A 118 -23.70 12.01 -25.61
C ASP A 118 -24.82 11.02 -25.92
N LEU A 119 -25.93 11.10 -25.20
CA LEU A 119 -27.08 10.20 -25.33
C LEU A 119 -27.75 10.20 -26.72
N ALA A 120 -27.41 11.14 -27.61
CA ALA A 120 -27.90 11.18 -28.98
C ALA A 120 -27.02 10.40 -29.97
N ASN A 121 -25.83 9.96 -29.57
CA ASN A 121 -24.96 9.18 -30.42
C ASN A 121 -25.54 7.75 -30.60
N PRO A 122 -25.70 7.25 -31.85
CA PRO A 122 -26.17 5.89 -32.09
C PRO A 122 -25.26 4.82 -31.47
N THR A 123 -23.98 5.11 -31.21
CA THR A 123 -23.06 4.20 -30.52
C THR A 123 -22.47 4.82 -29.26
N LEU A 124 -22.61 4.13 -28.13
CA LEU A 124 -22.08 4.55 -26.83
C LEU A 124 -21.23 3.46 -26.22
N SER A 125 -20.21 3.83 -25.46
CA SER A 125 -19.43 2.89 -24.68
C SER A 125 -19.29 3.36 -23.24
N PHE A 126 -19.28 2.41 -22.32
CA PHE A 126 -18.99 2.65 -20.90
C PHE A 126 -18.13 1.52 -20.35
N ILE A 127 -17.45 1.79 -19.24
CA ILE A 127 -16.73 0.75 -18.48
C ILE A 127 -17.72 0.16 -17.47
N ALA A 128 -17.91 -1.15 -17.49
CA ALA A 128 -18.77 -1.86 -16.56
C ALA A 128 -18.32 -1.55 -15.12
N PRO A 129 -19.21 -1.05 -14.25
CA PRO A 129 -18.81 -0.61 -12.91
C PRO A 129 -18.45 -1.81 -12.02
N ASP A 130 -17.69 -1.53 -10.97
CA ASP A 130 -17.44 -2.49 -9.90
C ASP A 130 -18.74 -2.85 -9.18
N VAL A 131 -18.95 -4.15 -8.97
CA VAL A 131 -20.12 -4.72 -8.31
C VAL A 131 -19.67 -5.86 -7.39
N ASP A 132 -20.27 -6.00 -6.21
CA ASP A 132 -19.90 -7.06 -5.25
C ASP A 132 -20.56 -8.42 -5.59
N GLN A 133 -21.56 -8.40 -6.46
CA GLN A 133 -22.30 -9.57 -6.96
C GLN A 133 -22.87 -9.28 -8.34
N SER A 134 -23.26 -10.32 -9.07
CA SER A 134 -23.86 -10.17 -10.40
C SER A 134 -25.07 -9.22 -10.36
N THR A 135 -25.01 -8.14 -11.14
CA THR A 135 -25.95 -7.02 -11.10
C THR A 135 -26.39 -6.64 -12.52
N ASN A 136 -27.69 -6.42 -12.69
CA ASN A 136 -28.28 -6.08 -13.99
C ASN A 136 -28.35 -4.56 -14.22
N PHE A 137 -27.86 -4.11 -15.37
CA PHE A 137 -27.94 -2.74 -15.86
C PHE A 137 -28.92 -2.67 -17.03
N GLY A 138 -29.96 -1.84 -16.88
CA GLY A 138 -31.00 -1.68 -17.89
C GLY A 138 -30.76 -0.44 -18.74
N PHE A 139 -30.88 -0.56 -20.05
CA PHE A 139 -30.81 0.55 -20.99
C PHE A 139 -31.99 0.51 -21.96
N GLN A 140 -32.40 1.69 -22.42
CA GLN A 140 -33.47 1.88 -23.38
C GLN A 140 -32.97 2.81 -24.50
N LEU A 141 -33.29 2.47 -25.74
CA LEU A 141 -33.05 3.29 -26.92
C LEU A 141 -34.41 3.72 -27.50
N ARG A 142 -34.61 5.03 -27.65
CA ARG A 142 -35.69 5.61 -28.44
C ARG A 142 -35.12 6.05 -29.79
N VAL A 143 -35.75 5.63 -30.87
CA VAL A 143 -35.47 6.07 -32.25
C VAL A 143 -36.69 6.80 -32.80
N ASP A 144 -36.48 7.98 -33.37
CA ASP A 144 -37.54 8.91 -33.81
C ASP A 144 -37.19 9.49 -35.18
N ASP A 145 -38.15 9.47 -36.10
CA ASP A 145 -38.05 9.91 -37.51
C ASP A 145 -38.53 11.38 -37.72
N GLY A 146 -38.97 12.05 -36.65
CA GLY A 146 -39.59 13.38 -36.66
C GLY A 146 -41.11 13.39 -36.49
N GLU A 147 -41.79 12.25 -36.67
CA GLU A 147 -43.25 12.10 -36.55
C GLU A 147 -43.66 10.94 -35.61
N LEU A 148 -43.00 9.79 -35.71
CA LEU A 148 -43.21 8.58 -34.94
C LEU A 148 -41.92 8.15 -34.23
N SER A 149 -42.06 7.32 -33.20
CA SER A 149 -40.90 6.78 -32.49
C SER A 149 -41.11 5.35 -32.02
N HIS A 150 -40.03 4.57 -31.98
CA HIS A 150 -40.01 3.22 -31.44
C HIS A 150 -38.94 3.12 -30.36
N VAL A 151 -39.28 2.41 -29.30
CA VAL A 151 -38.47 2.24 -28.10
C VAL A 151 -38.19 0.76 -27.86
N VAL A 152 -36.92 0.42 -27.67
CA VAL A 152 -36.47 -0.94 -27.31
C VAL A 152 -35.55 -0.88 -26.09
N ALA A 153 -35.45 -1.98 -25.35
CA ALA A 153 -34.62 -2.05 -24.14
C ALA A 153 -33.67 -3.25 -24.19
N ILE A 154 -32.56 -3.14 -23.47
CA ILE A 154 -31.60 -4.22 -23.23
C ILE A 154 -31.20 -4.25 -21.75
N THR A 155 -30.90 -5.43 -21.25
CA THR A 155 -30.32 -5.64 -19.92
C THR A 155 -28.96 -6.27 -20.07
N ILE A 156 -27.98 -5.75 -19.34
CA ILE A 156 -26.61 -6.24 -19.30
C ILE A 156 -26.30 -6.72 -17.89
N ALA A 157 -25.99 -8.00 -17.73
CA ALA A 157 -25.58 -8.56 -16.45
C ALA A 157 -24.07 -8.34 -16.26
N VAL A 158 -23.69 -7.50 -15.30
CA VAL A 158 -22.31 -7.28 -14.93
C VAL A 158 -21.96 -8.18 -13.75
N SER A 159 -20.93 -9.01 -13.89
CA SER A 159 -20.39 -9.82 -12.81
C SER A 159 -19.19 -9.13 -12.16
N PRO A 160 -18.93 -9.34 -10.86
CA PRO A 160 -17.69 -8.91 -10.22
C PRO A 160 -16.48 -9.40 -11.01
N MET A 161 -15.36 -8.67 -10.90
CA MET A 161 -14.09 -9.25 -11.27
C MET A 161 -13.84 -10.42 -10.30
N VAL A 162 -13.57 -11.62 -10.85
CA VAL A 162 -13.21 -12.76 -10.00
C VAL A 162 -11.84 -12.44 -9.42
N ASP A 163 -11.76 -12.29 -8.11
CA ASP A 163 -10.48 -12.23 -7.45
C ASP A 163 -9.79 -13.58 -7.59
N THR A 164 -8.62 -13.57 -8.24
CA THR A 164 -7.81 -14.75 -8.51
C THR A 164 -6.43 -14.63 -7.88
N THR A 165 -6.21 -13.57 -7.11
CA THR A 165 -4.94 -13.28 -6.46
C THR A 165 -4.90 -14.03 -5.13
N PRO A 166 -3.90 -14.88 -4.88
CA PRO A 166 -3.75 -15.49 -3.57
C PRO A 166 -3.19 -14.50 -2.54
N PRO A 167 -3.53 -14.67 -1.25
CA PRO A 167 -2.96 -13.85 -0.19
C PRO A 167 -1.44 -13.99 -0.12
N ALA A 168 -0.75 -12.85 -0.05
CA ALA A 168 0.68 -12.77 0.08
C ALA A 168 1.08 -12.45 1.53
N ILE A 169 2.15 -13.10 2.00
CA ILE A 169 2.74 -12.77 3.31
C ILE A 169 3.44 -11.42 3.21
N VAL A 170 2.96 -10.43 3.96
CA VAL A 170 3.55 -9.09 4.08
C VAL A 170 4.71 -9.12 5.07
N SER A 171 4.52 -9.77 6.21
CA SER A 171 5.55 -9.88 7.24
C SER A 171 5.37 -11.12 8.11
N ARG A 172 6.46 -11.55 8.76
CA ARG A 172 6.45 -12.64 9.73
C ARG A 172 7.44 -12.39 10.85
N THR A 173 7.14 -12.90 12.03
CA THR A 173 8.05 -12.90 13.18
C THR A 173 7.98 -14.26 13.87
N PRO A 174 9.11 -14.87 14.24
CA PRO A 174 10.49 -14.48 13.92
C PRO A 174 10.80 -14.52 12.41
N GLN A 175 11.84 -13.82 12.00
CA GLN A 175 12.35 -13.90 10.63
C GLN A 175 12.99 -15.28 10.36
N PRO A 176 13.06 -15.72 9.09
CA PRO A 176 13.80 -16.92 8.71
C PRO A 176 15.23 -16.88 9.20
N ASP A 177 15.65 -17.99 9.81
CA ASP A 177 16.97 -18.22 10.36
C ASP A 177 17.40 -17.18 11.42
N ALA A 178 16.44 -16.47 12.00
CA ALA A 178 16.69 -15.56 13.10
C ALA A 178 17.31 -16.32 14.28
N SER A 179 18.36 -15.75 14.86
CA SER A 179 19.02 -16.26 16.07
C SER A 179 18.68 -15.37 17.26
N ASP A 180 18.96 -15.87 18.46
CA ASP A 180 18.76 -15.14 19.72
C ASP A 180 17.31 -14.68 19.98
N VAL A 181 16.33 -15.41 19.44
CA VAL A 181 14.91 -15.13 19.62
C VAL A 181 14.51 -15.34 21.09
N ALA A 182 13.73 -14.42 21.66
CA ALA A 182 13.29 -14.54 23.05
C ALA A 182 12.42 -15.80 23.24
N THR A 183 12.59 -16.50 24.36
CA THR A 183 11.82 -17.71 24.66
C THR A 183 10.34 -17.46 24.89
N THR A 184 9.93 -16.20 25.07
CA THR A 184 8.53 -15.78 25.21
C THR A 184 7.94 -15.26 23.89
N THR A 185 8.64 -15.42 22.77
CA THR A 185 8.20 -14.91 21.47
C THR A 185 6.96 -15.66 20.99
N SER A 186 5.92 -14.91 20.62
CA SER A 186 4.82 -15.43 19.79
C SER A 186 5.22 -15.39 18.31
N ILE A 187 4.67 -16.32 17.53
CA ILE A 187 4.88 -16.37 16.08
C ILE A 187 3.76 -15.59 15.42
N THR A 188 4.08 -14.68 14.51
CA THR A 188 3.09 -13.88 13.78
C THR A 188 3.34 -13.94 12.28
N ILE A 189 2.27 -13.95 11.49
CA ILE A 189 2.29 -13.79 10.03
C ILE A 189 1.17 -12.83 9.64
N SER A 190 1.50 -11.75 8.94
CA SER A 190 0.52 -10.79 8.40
C SER A 190 0.41 -10.97 6.90
N PHE A 191 -0.82 -10.84 6.38
CA PHE A 191 -1.16 -10.95 4.96
C PHE A 191 -1.59 -9.60 4.40
N ASP A 192 -1.50 -9.44 3.08
CA ASP A 192 -1.94 -8.23 2.37
C ASP A 192 -3.46 -8.14 2.22
N GLU A 193 -4.16 -9.26 2.42
CA GLU A 193 -5.61 -9.34 2.36
C GLU A 193 -6.22 -10.29 3.42
N PRO A 194 -7.54 -10.21 3.66
CA PRO A 194 -8.20 -11.03 4.67
C PRO A 194 -8.28 -12.52 4.31
N LEU A 195 -8.04 -13.36 5.31
CA LEU A 195 -8.22 -14.81 5.24
C LEU A 195 -9.62 -15.24 5.73
N LEU A 196 -10.06 -16.41 5.28
CA LEU A 196 -11.29 -17.06 5.74
C LEU A 196 -11.09 -17.63 7.16
N GLU A 197 -11.64 -16.93 8.16
CA GLU A 197 -11.41 -17.24 9.58
C GLU A 197 -11.75 -18.67 9.99
N SER A 198 -12.73 -19.30 9.32
CA SER A 198 -13.17 -20.67 9.62
C SER A 198 -12.11 -21.74 9.34
N LEU A 199 -11.07 -21.41 8.57
CA LEU A 199 -9.95 -22.30 8.25
C LEU A 199 -8.76 -22.10 9.19
N ILE A 200 -8.85 -21.14 10.13
CA ILE A 200 -7.75 -20.82 11.04
C ILE A 200 -7.95 -21.52 12.38
N ASP A 201 -7.09 -22.49 12.65
CA ASP A 201 -7.03 -23.27 13.88
C ASP A 201 -5.58 -23.61 14.27
N ASN A 202 -5.41 -24.49 15.26
CA ASN A 202 -4.10 -24.90 15.75
C ASN A 202 -3.28 -25.75 14.76
N GLN A 203 -3.84 -26.11 13.60
CA GLN A 203 -3.16 -26.82 12.52
C GLN A 203 -2.70 -25.87 11.40
N SER A 204 -3.31 -24.69 11.30
CA SER A 204 -2.98 -23.67 10.29
C SER A 204 -1.57 -23.13 10.41
N LEU A 205 -1.09 -22.95 11.65
CA LEU A 205 0.27 -22.50 11.94
C LEU A 205 0.87 -23.42 13.01
N LEU A 206 1.93 -24.13 12.67
CA LEU A 206 2.56 -25.13 13.52
C LEU A 206 3.94 -24.66 13.96
N LEU A 207 4.24 -24.82 15.25
CA LEU A 207 5.57 -24.67 15.83
C LEU A 207 6.08 -26.05 16.25
N SER A 208 7.33 -26.39 15.92
CA SER A 208 7.89 -27.70 16.25
C SER A 208 9.38 -27.63 16.62
N ILE A 209 9.83 -28.62 17.39
CA ILE A 209 11.23 -28.88 17.72
C ILE A 209 11.56 -30.31 17.32
N ASN A 210 12.54 -30.50 16.42
CA ASN A 210 12.88 -31.84 15.89
C ASN A 210 11.63 -32.64 15.44
N SER A 211 10.73 -31.98 14.71
CA SER A 211 9.44 -32.52 14.24
C SER A 211 8.41 -32.88 15.33
N THR A 212 8.70 -32.56 16.60
CA THR A 212 7.74 -32.68 17.70
C THR A 212 6.97 -31.37 17.85
N PRO A 213 5.62 -31.36 17.77
CA PRO A 213 4.84 -30.14 17.95
C PRO A 213 5.05 -29.50 19.32
N VAL A 214 5.07 -28.17 19.34
CA VAL A 214 5.06 -27.34 20.55
C VAL A 214 3.62 -26.90 20.78
N SER A 215 3.08 -27.17 21.97
CA SER A 215 1.72 -26.75 22.31
C SER A 215 1.59 -25.22 22.36
N GLY A 216 0.47 -24.73 21.85
CA GLY A 216 0.14 -23.32 21.81
C GLY A 216 -1.28 -23.10 21.29
N SER A 217 -1.66 -21.84 21.21
CA SER A 217 -2.93 -21.39 20.65
C SER A 217 -2.70 -20.53 19.41
N VAL A 218 -3.50 -20.76 18.37
CA VAL A 218 -3.54 -19.94 17.16
C VAL A 218 -4.76 -19.03 17.23
N SER A 219 -4.56 -17.75 16.89
CA SER A 219 -5.62 -16.76 16.73
C SER A 219 -5.44 -15.96 15.44
N TYR A 220 -6.50 -15.31 14.99
CA TYR A 220 -6.50 -14.42 13.83
C TYR A 220 -7.11 -13.06 14.19
N ASP A 221 -6.46 -11.99 13.76
CA ASP A 221 -6.99 -10.62 13.83
C ASP A 221 -7.34 -10.12 12.42
N ALA A 222 -8.64 -10.04 12.13
CA ALA A 222 -9.16 -9.59 10.84
C ALA A 222 -8.96 -8.10 10.57
N GLN A 223 -8.63 -7.27 11.57
CA GLN A 223 -8.32 -5.85 11.33
C GLN A 223 -6.90 -5.69 10.77
N SER A 224 -5.99 -6.57 11.16
CA SER A 224 -4.59 -6.53 10.76
C SER A 224 -4.16 -7.69 9.86
N ASN A 225 -5.11 -8.52 9.41
CA ASN A 225 -4.90 -9.74 8.63
C ASN A 225 -3.75 -10.59 9.19
N THR A 226 -3.71 -10.78 10.52
CA THR A 226 -2.55 -11.38 11.20
C THR A 226 -2.94 -12.66 11.94
N ILE A 227 -2.28 -13.76 11.59
CA ILE A 227 -2.31 -15.01 12.36
C ILE A 227 -1.24 -14.93 13.45
N THR A 228 -1.59 -15.27 14.69
CA THR A 228 -0.66 -15.33 15.83
C THR A 228 -0.71 -16.72 16.47
N LEU A 229 0.44 -17.38 16.59
CA LEU A 229 0.63 -18.54 17.47
C LEU A 229 1.29 -18.09 18.76
N THR A 230 0.65 -18.35 19.89
CA THR A 230 1.19 -18.12 21.23
C THR A 230 1.51 -19.46 21.89
N PRO A 231 2.79 -19.80 22.13
CA PRO A 231 3.15 -21.01 22.86
C PRO A 231 2.55 -21.03 24.27
N ASP A 232 2.07 -22.20 24.72
CA ASP A 232 1.45 -22.34 26.07
C ASP A 232 2.47 -22.12 27.20
N THR A 233 3.74 -22.43 26.92
CA THR A 233 4.87 -22.25 27.82
C THR A 233 6.02 -21.56 27.10
N ALA A 234 6.89 -20.91 27.88
CA ALA A 234 8.11 -20.35 27.32
C ALA A 234 8.94 -21.43 26.62
N LEU A 235 9.44 -21.09 25.43
CA LEU A 235 10.28 -21.95 24.61
C LEU A 235 11.59 -22.29 25.35
N THR A 236 12.17 -23.44 25.02
CA THR A 236 13.48 -23.84 25.51
C THR A 236 14.54 -22.92 24.93
N ALA A 237 15.49 -22.51 25.77
CA ALA A 237 16.62 -21.69 25.35
C ALA A 237 17.60 -22.47 24.45
N ALA A 238 18.41 -21.75 23.67
CA ALA A 238 19.44 -22.30 22.77
C ALA A 238 18.91 -23.44 21.86
N THR A 239 17.68 -23.27 21.37
CA THR A 239 16.93 -24.31 20.67
C THR A 239 16.43 -23.80 19.33
N THR A 240 16.67 -24.58 18.27
CA THR A 240 16.10 -24.29 16.95
C THR A 240 14.69 -24.85 16.85
N TYR A 241 13.76 -23.97 16.51
CA TYR A 241 12.36 -24.26 16.23
C TYR A 241 12.08 -24.13 14.74
N SER A 242 11.16 -24.95 14.24
CA SER A 242 10.63 -24.88 12.89
C SER A 242 9.18 -24.43 12.93
N VAL A 243 8.85 -23.46 12.09
CA VAL A 243 7.48 -22.98 11.85
C VAL A 243 7.00 -23.48 10.50
N ALA A 244 5.75 -23.92 10.42
CA ALA A 244 5.08 -24.28 9.17
C ALA A 244 3.68 -23.64 9.11
N LEU A 245 3.41 -22.90 8.03
CA LEU A 245 2.09 -22.40 7.66
C LEU A 245 1.45 -23.39 6.68
N ALA A 246 0.20 -23.77 6.93
CA ALA A 246 -0.56 -24.65 6.07
C ALA A 246 -0.84 -24.02 4.69
N ASP A 247 -0.95 -24.84 3.65
CA ASP A 247 -1.21 -24.45 2.27
C ASP A 247 -2.69 -24.61 1.86
N ASP A 248 -3.57 -24.82 2.83
CA ASP A 248 -5.01 -24.96 2.66
C ASP A 248 -5.82 -23.79 3.22
N LEU A 249 -5.15 -22.73 3.68
CA LEU A 249 -5.80 -21.47 4.01
C LEU A 249 -6.24 -20.76 2.73
N GLU A 250 -7.43 -20.15 2.78
CA GLU A 250 -8.04 -19.45 1.66
C GLU A 250 -8.40 -18.02 2.08
N ASP A 251 -8.45 -17.09 1.12
CA ASP A 251 -9.09 -15.79 1.27
C ASP A 251 -10.63 -15.90 1.22
N LEU A 252 -11.31 -14.75 1.21
CA LEU A 252 -12.77 -14.70 1.07
C LEU A 252 -13.27 -15.07 -0.34
N ALA A 253 -12.40 -15.09 -1.34
CA ALA A 253 -12.69 -15.45 -2.73
C ALA A 253 -12.36 -16.92 -3.07
N GLY A 254 -11.73 -17.66 -2.15
CA GLY A 254 -11.30 -19.05 -2.31
C GLY A 254 -9.90 -19.23 -2.88
N ASN A 255 -9.07 -18.19 -2.97
CA ASN A 255 -7.68 -18.32 -3.42
C ASN A 255 -6.79 -18.81 -2.27
N ARG A 256 -5.94 -19.80 -2.56
CA ARG A 256 -5.15 -20.51 -1.54
C ARG A 256 -3.81 -19.84 -1.25
N VAL A 257 -3.51 -19.67 0.03
CA VAL A 257 -2.20 -19.23 0.51
C VAL A 257 -1.11 -20.21 0.08
N ALA A 258 0.02 -19.70 -0.40
CA ALA A 258 1.20 -20.52 -0.59
C ALA A 258 1.80 -20.92 0.77
N GLY A 259 1.74 -22.21 1.13
CA GLY A 259 2.33 -22.70 2.37
C GLY A 259 3.83 -22.41 2.45
N VAL A 260 4.30 -22.09 3.65
CA VAL A 260 5.71 -21.77 3.90
C VAL A 260 6.22 -22.47 5.15
N SER A 261 7.50 -22.81 5.15
CA SER A 261 8.20 -23.24 6.36
C SER A 261 9.50 -22.47 6.53
N TRP A 262 9.88 -22.22 7.77
CA TRP A 262 11.15 -21.61 8.13
C TRP A 262 11.59 -22.04 9.53
N SER A 263 12.80 -21.68 9.91
CA SER A 263 13.33 -21.96 11.25
C SER A 263 13.79 -20.68 11.95
N PHE A 264 13.88 -20.72 13.28
CA PHE A 264 14.56 -19.72 14.09
C PHE A 264 15.19 -20.39 15.32
N THR A 265 16.16 -19.75 15.95
CA THR A 265 16.84 -20.26 17.14
C THR A 265 16.61 -19.33 18.32
N THR A 266 16.12 -19.87 19.43
CA THR A 266 16.00 -19.12 20.67
C THR A 266 17.36 -18.81 21.29
N GLY A 267 17.47 -17.66 21.96
CA GLY A 267 18.67 -17.29 22.70
C GLY A 267 18.98 -18.24 23.86
N SER A 268 20.22 -18.22 24.35
CA SER A 268 20.62 -18.95 25.56
C SER A 268 19.85 -18.46 26.79
N ALA A 269 19.70 -19.30 27.82
CA ALA A 269 19.10 -18.87 29.09
C ALA A 269 19.98 -17.75 29.67
N TYR A 270 19.39 -16.58 29.90
CA TYR A 270 20.13 -15.44 30.47
C TYR A 270 20.76 -15.84 31.80
N ASN A 271 22.05 -15.53 31.98
CA ASN A 271 22.65 -15.61 33.30
C ASN A 271 22.13 -14.41 34.10
N LEU A 272 21.39 -14.67 35.17
CA LEU A 272 20.75 -13.63 36.00
C LEU A 272 21.54 -13.32 37.27
N GLY A 273 22.64 -14.05 37.50
CA GLY A 273 23.47 -13.89 38.68
C GLY A 273 22.65 -14.07 39.96
N SER A 274 22.86 -13.19 40.93
CA SER A 274 22.17 -13.24 42.22
C SER A 274 20.92 -12.36 42.32
N THR A 275 20.62 -11.58 41.28
CA THR A 275 19.46 -10.68 41.26
C THR A 275 18.21 -11.53 41.01
N SER A 276 17.15 -11.34 41.82
CA SER A 276 15.92 -12.10 41.61
C SER A 276 15.24 -11.69 40.30
N GLN A 277 14.63 -12.64 39.60
CA GLN A 277 13.92 -12.38 38.34
C GLN A 277 12.93 -11.21 38.44
N GLY A 278 12.14 -11.13 39.53
CA GLY A 278 11.19 -10.04 39.72
C GLY A 278 11.84 -8.66 39.92
N THR A 279 13.09 -8.59 40.36
CA THR A 279 13.85 -7.33 40.41
C THR A 279 14.41 -6.98 39.03
N ILE A 280 14.82 -8.00 38.26
CA ILE A 280 15.29 -7.85 36.88
C ILE A 280 14.18 -7.37 35.96
N ASP A 281 12.95 -7.89 36.11
CA ASP A 281 11.81 -7.48 35.30
C ASP A 281 11.43 -5.99 35.49
N LEU A 282 11.89 -5.37 36.58
CA LEU A 282 11.69 -3.95 36.86
C LEU A 282 12.79 -3.04 36.30
N CYS A 283 13.96 -3.59 36.00
CA CYS A 283 15.13 -2.81 35.58
C CYS A 283 15.51 -3.08 34.12
N MET A 284 15.43 -4.33 33.64
CA MET A 284 15.71 -4.69 32.25
C MET A 284 14.55 -4.36 31.31
N ASN A 285 14.82 -3.49 30.34
CA ASN A 285 13.99 -3.33 29.15
C ASN A 285 14.39 -4.33 28.03
N THR A 286 13.70 -4.27 26.89
CA THR A 286 13.97 -5.15 25.74
C THR A 286 15.37 -4.97 25.16
N ASN A 287 15.87 -3.74 25.04
CA ASN A 287 17.22 -3.46 24.53
C ASN A 287 18.29 -4.01 25.48
N ASP A 288 18.02 -3.99 26.79
CA ASP A 288 18.95 -4.52 27.80
C ASP A 288 19.16 -6.03 27.65
N LYS A 289 18.06 -6.75 27.39
CA LYS A 289 18.08 -8.18 27.11
C LYS A 289 18.89 -8.49 25.86
N VAL A 290 18.66 -7.73 24.79
CA VAL A 290 19.43 -7.87 23.54
C VAL A 290 20.92 -7.65 23.80
N MET A 291 21.30 -6.59 24.51
CA MET A 291 22.70 -6.29 24.78
C MET A 291 23.38 -7.38 25.62
N LEU A 292 22.74 -7.86 26.68
CA LEU A 292 23.28 -8.95 27.50
C LEU A 292 23.54 -10.21 26.67
N THR A 293 22.63 -10.55 25.77
CA THR A 293 22.80 -11.66 24.83
C THR A 293 24.00 -11.44 23.92
N LEU A 294 24.08 -10.27 23.27
CA LEU A 294 25.17 -9.95 22.36
C LEU A 294 26.55 -10.02 23.04
N VAL A 295 26.65 -9.55 24.28
CA VAL A 295 27.87 -9.62 25.09
C VAL A 295 28.23 -11.06 25.43
N ASN A 296 27.26 -11.86 25.86
CA ASN A 296 27.51 -13.25 26.21
C ASN A 296 27.85 -14.11 24.99
N ASN A 297 27.23 -13.84 23.84
CA ASN A 297 27.61 -14.43 22.55
C ASN A 297 29.01 -14.00 22.12
N ALA A 298 29.42 -12.77 22.45
CA ALA A 298 30.81 -12.35 22.25
C ALA A 298 31.77 -13.16 23.12
N ARG A 299 31.46 -13.30 24.40
CA ARG A 299 32.30 -14.00 25.39
C ARG A 299 32.38 -15.51 25.18
N ALA A 300 31.38 -16.12 24.55
CA ALA A 300 31.32 -17.57 24.31
C ALA A 300 32.37 -18.10 23.31
N VAL A 301 33.08 -17.23 22.58
CA VAL A 301 34.08 -17.61 21.59
C VAL A 301 35.40 -16.90 21.83
N THR A 302 36.51 -17.50 21.39
CA THR A 302 37.81 -16.83 21.37
C THR A 302 37.76 -15.63 20.43
N ARG A 303 38.26 -14.47 20.88
CA ARG A 303 38.25 -13.22 20.12
C ARG A 303 39.58 -12.51 20.17
N THR A 304 39.98 -11.93 19.03
CA THR A 304 41.12 -11.02 18.97
C THR A 304 40.64 -9.59 19.13
N CYS A 305 41.04 -8.93 20.22
CA CYS A 305 40.77 -7.53 20.50
C CYS A 305 42.03 -6.71 20.18
N GLY A 306 42.03 -6.00 19.05
CA GLY A 306 43.23 -5.36 18.52
C GLY A 306 44.29 -6.40 18.14
N THR A 307 45.40 -6.45 18.88
CA THR A 307 46.47 -7.44 18.68
C THR A 307 46.44 -8.57 19.71
N THR A 308 45.57 -8.49 20.72
CA THR A 308 45.54 -9.42 21.85
C THR A 308 44.46 -10.46 21.66
N ASN A 309 44.81 -11.74 21.79
CA ASN A 309 43.84 -12.82 21.72
C ASN A 309 43.28 -13.16 23.11
N TYR A 310 41.97 -13.10 23.26
CA TYR A 310 41.23 -13.46 24.46
C TYR A 310 40.53 -14.80 24.25
N PRO A 311 40.73 -15.79 25.14
CA PRO A 311 39.97 -17.04 25.06
C PRO A 311 38.49 -16.80 25.32
N ALA A 312 37.63 -17.75 24.92
CA ALA A 312 36.25 -17.79 25.38
C ALA A 312 36.20 -17.75 26.91
N THR A 313 35.24 -16.99 27.46
CA THR A 313 35.12 -16.75 28.89
C THR A 313 33.68 -16.87 29.37
N THR A 314 33.47 -16.88 30.68
CA THR A 314 32.17 -17.17 31.29
C THR A 314 31.14 -16.08 30.95
N PRO A 315 29.87 -16.44 30.70
CA PRO A 315 28.81 -15.47 30.51
C PRO A 315 28.65 -14.55 31.73
N LEU A 316 28.43 -13.27 31.48
CA LEU A 316 28.08 -12.27 32.49
C LEU A 316 26.63 -12.40 32.90
N ALA A 317 26.39 -12.12 34.17
CA ALA A 317 25.06 -11.97 34.73
C ALA A 317 24.55 -10.52 34.70
N TRP A 318 23.23 -10.31 34.60
CA TRP A 318 22.68 -8.95 34.74
C TRP A 318 22.66 -8.47 36.20
N HIS A 319 22.93 -7.19 36.44
CA HIS A 319 22.80 -6.57 37.75
C HIS A 319 22.22 -5.14 37.68
N CYS A 320 21.04 -4.92 38.27
CA CYS A 320 20.30 -3.64 38.17
C CYS A 320 21.07 -2.42 38.69
N ASN A 321 21.94 -2.55 39.70
CA ASN A 321 22.76 -1.40 40.15
C ASN A 321 23.79 -0.95 39.11
N LEU A 322 24.34 -1.88 38.30
CA LEU A 322 25.26 -1.53 37.20
C LEU A 322 24.51 -0.83 36.07
N GLU A 323 23.29 -1.28 35.78
CA GLU A 323 22.37 -0.63 34.85
C GLU A 323 21.98 0.77 35.35
N GLN A 324 21.61 0.94 36.62
CA GLN A 324 21.27 2.24 37.18
C GLN A 324 22.41 3.26 37.00
N ALA A 325 23.65 2.84 37.26
CA ALA A 325 24.83 3.67 37.01
C ALA A 325 25.00 3.98 35.51
N ALA A 326 24.74 3.01 34.64
CA ALA A 326 24.81 3.19 33.19
C ALA A 326 23.72 4.14 32.69
N GLN A 327 22.50 4.05 33.20
CA GLN A 327 21.37 4.89 32.84
C GLN A 327 21.63 6.34 33.23
N GLY A 328 22.11 6.57 34.45
CA GLY A 328 22.50 7.92 34.89
C GLY A 328 23.55 8.54 33.97
N HIS A 329 24.55 7.77 33.55
CA HIS A 329 25.61 8.28 32.69
C HIS A 329 25.15 8.52 31.24
N SER A 330 24.43 7.57 30.63
CA SER A 330 23.86 7.73 29.29
C SER A 330 22.93 8.94 29.23
N THR A 331 22.04 9.10 30.21
CA THR A 331 21.13 10.26 30.30
C THR A 331 21.92 11.55 30.48
N SER A 332 22.94 11.57 31.35
CA SER A 332 23.79 12.75 31.53
C SER A 332 24.47 13.16 30.22
N MET A 333 25.09 12.22 29.50
CA MET A 333 25.74 12.47 28.21
C MET A 333 24.75 13.00 27.16
N ALA A 334 23.55 12.42 27.09
CA ALA A 334 22.52 12.83 26.15
C ALA A 334 21.94 14.23 26.46
N ASP A 335 21.67 14.52 27.74
CA ASP A 335 21.02 15.77 28.16
C ASP A 335 21.98 16.96 28.20
N ASN A 336 23.28 16.71 28.40
CA ASN A 336 24.30 17.74 28.50
C ASN A 336 25.24 17.78 27.29
N ASP A 337 24.91 17.02 26.24
CA ASP A 337 25.60 16.97 24.96
C ASP A 337 27.13 16.81 25.07
N TYR A 338 27.57 15.78 25.77
CA TYR A 338 28.99 15.43 25.90
C TYR A 338 29.22 13.92 25.76
N PHE A 339 30.46 13.54 25.44
CA PHE A 339 30.85 12.13 25.31
C PHE A 339 32.19 11.88 26.01
N ASN A 340 32.14 11.35 27.23
CA ASN A 340 33.31 11.07 28.06
C ASN A 340 33.00 10.00 29.12
N HIS A 341 34.00 9.24 29.56
CA HIS A 341 33.88 8.32 30.70
C HIS A 341 33.73 9.06 32.03
N THR A 342 34.36 10.23 32.15
CA THR A 342 34.20 11.12 33.30
C THR A 342 32.88 11.88 33.17
N GLY A 343 32.06 11.82 34.21
CA GLY A 343 30.79 12.54 34.27
C GLY A 343 31.00 14.05 34.27
N ILE A 344 29.97 14.81 33.89
CA ILE A 344 30.02 16.28 33.89
C ILE A 344 30.27 16.88 35.27
N ASP A 345 29.92 16.14 36.33
CA ASP A 345 30.19 16.46 37.74
C ASP A 345 31.60 16.05 38.19
N GLY A 346 32.41 15.50 37.29
CA GLY A 346 33.76 14.99 37.57
C GLY A 346 33.79 13.53 38.04
N SER A 347 32.64 12.86 38.18
CA SER A 347 32.59 11.48 38.66
C SER A 347 33.27 10.50 37.70
N THR A 348 34.03 9.57 38.26
CA THR A 348 34.56 8.41 37.54
C THR A 348 33.49 7.31 37.41
N PRO A 349 33.65 6.35 36.47
CA PRO A 349 32.70 5.25 36.35
C PRO A 349 32.57 4.44 37.65
N GLY A 350 33.68 4.20 38.36
CA GLY A 350 33.68 3.49 39.64
C GLY A 350 32.89 4.23 40.72
N GLU A 351 32.97 5.56 40.78
CA GLU A 351 32.18 6.37 41.72
C GLU A 351 30.68 6.29 41.41
N ARG A 352 30.29 6.35 40.12
CA ARG A 352 28.89 6.18 39.72
C ARG A 352 28.35 4.79 40.06
N ILE A 353 29.15 3.75 39.81
CA ILE A 353 28.82 2.36 40.14
C ILE A 353 28.65 2.19 41.66
N SER A 354 29.56 2.74 42.46
CA SER A 354 29.43 2.73 43.92
C SER A 354 28.25 3.55 44.43
N ALA A 355 27.95 4.70 43.81
CA ALA A 355 26.80 5.53 44.15
C ALA A 355 25.46 4.85 43.86
N ALA A 356 25.40 4.00 42.83
CA ALA A 356 24.27 3.11 42.55
C ALA A 356 24.16 1.92 43.53
N GLY A 357 25.07 1.83 44.51
CA GLY A 357 25.05 0.78 45.54
C GLY A 357 25.62 -0.56 45.07
N TYR A 358 26.36 -0.62 43.96
CA TYR A 358 27.09 -1.82 43.58
C TYR A 358 28.45 -1.86 44.29
N VAL A 359 28.69 -2.94 45.05
CA VAL A 359 29.94 -3.15 45.79
C VAL A 359 30.83 -4.07 44.95
N TRP A 360 31.99 -3.57 44.53
CA TRP A 360 32.80 -4.23 43.50
C TRP A 360 34.25 -4.47 43.95
N ARG A 361 34.80 -5.62 43.52
CA ARG A 361 36.22 -5.94 43.54
C ARG A 361 36.94 -5.39 42.32
N THR A 362 36.28 -5.41 41.17
CA THR A 362 36.75 -4.77 39.93
C THR A 362 35.55 -4.24 39.13
N TYR A 363 35.80 -3.25 38.27
CA TYR A 363 34.80 -2.68 37.38
C TYR A 363 35.40 -2.31 36.02
N GLY A 364 34.55 -2.10 35.03
CA GLY A 364 34.91 -1.57 33.73
C GLY A 364 33.74 -0.82 33.11
N GLU A 365 34.01 0.06 32.15
CA GLU A 365 32.99 0.80 31.41
C GLU A 365 33.31 0.84 29.92
N ASN A 366 32.29 0.64 29.09
CA ASN A 366 32.29 0.99 27.68
C ASN A 366 31.23 2.07 27.45
N ILE A 367 31.53 3.05 26.60
CA ILE A 367 30.55 4.05 26.14
C ILE A 367 30.52 4.09 24.61
N ALA A 368 29.36 4.41 24.03
CA ALA A 368 29.21 4.63 22.59
C ALA A 368 28.15 5.71 22.34
N ALA A 369 28.23 6.37 21.18
CA ALA A 369 27.25 7.38 20.78
C ALA A 369 27.01 7.34 19.27
N GLY A 370 25.80 7.67 18.83
CA GLY A 370 25.41 7.71 17.41
C GLY A 370 24.96 6.37 16.82
N TYR A 371 24.99 5.29 17.61
CA TYR A 371 24.51 3.97 17.21
C TYR A 371 23.01 3.84 17.48
N SER A 372 22.23 3.46 16.49
CA SER A 372 20.76 3.43 16.58
C SER A 372 20.20 2.17 17.24
N SER A 373 21.01 1.11 17.37
CA SER A 373 20.61 -0.18 17.96
C SER A 373 21.72 -0.83 18.79
N ALA A 374 21.35 -1.75 19.67
CA ALA A 374 22.28 -2.52 20.51
C ALA A 374 23.30 -3.32 19.69
N GLU A 375 22.88 -3.92 18.57
CA GLU A 375 23.74 -4.66 17.65
C GLU A 375 24.80 -3.74 17.03
N SER A 376 24.39 -2.55 16.59
CA SER A 376 25.31 -1.59 15.98
C SER A 376 26.32 -1.05 17.00
N ALA A 377 25.90 -0.77 18.23
CA ALA A 377 26.77 -0.35 19.33
C ALA A 377 27.76 -1.48 19.71
N MET A 378 27.26 -2.71 19.84
CA MET A 378 28.09 -3.88 20.15
C MET A 378 29.14 -4.14 19.08
N ASN A 379 28.78 -4.07 17.80
CA ASN A 379 29.73 -4.20 16.70
C ASN A 379 30.81 -3.10 16.76
N GLY A 380 30.42 -1.88 17.11
CA GLY A 380 31.37 -0.77 17.35
C GLY A 380 32.36 -1.07 18.47
N TRP A 381 31.88 -1.59 19.61
CA TRP A 381 32.74 -1.97 20.73
C TRP A 381 33.66 -3.14 20.39
N LEU A 382 33.18 -4.18 19.70
CA LEU A 382 34.01 -5.31 19.28
C LEU A 382 35.08 -4.91 18.25
N GLY A 383 34.81 -3.90 17.42
CA GLY A 383 35.78 -3.33 16.49
C GLY A 383 36.87 -2.48 17.15
N SER A 384 36.72 -2.14 18.44
CA SER A 384 37.64 -1.30 19.19
C SER A 384 38.44 -2.13 20.19
N ALA A 385 39.78 -2.10 20.11
CA ALA A 385 40.64 -2.94 20.94
C ALA A 385 40.34 -2.80 22.45
N GLY A 386 40.22 -1.58 22.97
CA GLY A 386 39.95 -1.34 24.39
C GLY A 386 38.57 -1.82 24.83
N HIS A 387 37.51 -1.50 24.07
CA HIS A 387 36.15 -1.89 24.42
C HIS A 387 35.94 -3.40 24.30
N CYS A 388 36.50 -4.03 23.27
CA CYS A 388 36.53 -5.48 23.11
C CYS A 388 37.26 -6.15 24.28
N SER A 389 38.42 -5.60 24.70
CA SER A 389 39.15 -6.11 25.87
C SER A 389 38.33 -6.06 27.15
N ASN A 390 37.50 -5.03 27.36
CA ASN A 390 36.57 -4.98 28.49
C ASN A 390 35.51 -6.08 28.40
N ILE A 391 34.86 -6.23 27.24
CA ILE A 391 33.84 -7.28 26.99
C ILE A 391 34.40 -8.68 27.25
N MET A 392 35.64 -8.94 26.82
CA MET A 392 36.31 -10.24 26.95
C MET A 392 37.05 -10.44 28.27
N ASN A 393 37.04 -9.46 29.18
CA ASN A 393 37.76 -9.57 30.45
C ASN A 393 37.10 -10.63 31.35
N SER A 394 37.84 -11.70 31.64
CA SER A 394 37.37 -12.81 32.46
C SER A 394 37.24 -12.48 33.95
N SER A 395 37.71 -11.30 34.38
CA SER A 395 37.58 -10.83 35.76
C SER A 395 36.18 -10.30 36.07
N PHE A 396 35.37 -10.01 35.04
CA PHE A 396 33.99 -9.58 35.21
C PHE A 396 33.05 -10.78 35.22
N THR A 397 32.08 -10.73 36.14
CA THR A 397 31.05 -11.76 36.33
C THR A 397 29.64 -11.20 36.13
N GLU A 398 29.47 -9.88 36.21
CA GLU A 398 28.20 -9.18 36.11
C GLU A 398 28.30 -7.97 35.17
N MET A 399 27.17 -7.53 34.62
CA MET A 399 27.04 -6.31 33.81
C MET A 399 25.68 -5.64 34.00
N GLY A 400 25.63 -4.37 33.61
CA GLY A 400 24.40 -3.64 33.29
C GLY A 400 24.70 -2.61 32.20
N GLN A 401 23.70 -2.22 31.44
CA GLN A 401 23.84 -1.21 30.40
C GLN A 401 22.58 -0.36 30.35
N ALA A 402 22.70 0.83 29.77
CA ALA A 402 21.55 1.64 29.44
C ALA A 402 21.78 2.46 28.17
N GLU A 403 20.65 2.80 27.53
CA GLU A 403 20.57 3.71 26.40
C GLU A 403 19.86 5.00 26.83
N ALA A 404 20.28 6.14 26.29
CA ALA A 404 19.52 7.38 26.36
C ALA A 404 19.47 8.05 24.99
N ARG A 405 18.31 8.61 24.65
CA ARG A 405 18.07 9.31 23.38
C ARG A 405 17.72 10.77 23.63
N ASN A 406 18.39 11.65 22.91
CA ASN A 406 18.06 13.06 22.85
C ASN A 406 18.34 13.57 21.44
N ALA A 407 17.31 13.75 20.62
CA ALA A 407 17.46 14.19 19.23
C ALA A 407 18.09 15.60 19.07
N ALA A 408 18.13 16.40 20.14
CA ALA A 408 18.76 17.72 20.14
C ALA A 408 20.26 17.68 20.43
N SER A 409 20.78 16.55 20.92
CA SER A 409 22.21 16.34 21.18
C SER A 409 22.99 16.00 19.89
N THR A 410 24.30 16.18 19.92
CA THR A 410 25.22 15.97 18.80
C THR A 410 25.12 14.56 18.22
N TYR A 411 24.97 13.53 19.07
CA TYR A 411 24.97 12.13 18.61
C TYR A 411 23.59 11.47 18.62
N GLY A 412 22.57 12.10 19.19
CA GLY A 412 21.19 11.59 19.21
C GLY A 412 20.93 10.42 20.17
N VAL A 413 21.84 9.44 20.22
CA VAL A 413 21.75 8.22 21.05
C VAL A 413 23.07 7.99 21.76
N TYR A 414 23.01 7.67 23.05
CA TYR A 414 24.16 7.41 23.92
C TYR A 414 23.98 6.10 24.66
N TRP A 415 25.07 5.35 24.77
CA TRP A 415 25.13 4.02 25.36
C TRP A 415 26.21 4.00 26.42
N THR A 416 25.89 3.35 27.54
CA THR A 416 26.85 3.03 28.60
C THR A 416 26.68 1.58 28.96
N GLN A 417 27.80 0.87 29.11
CA GLN A 417 27.86 -0.51 29.57
C GLN A 417 28.86 -0.59 30.72
N ASN A 418 28.37 -0.97 31.88
CA ASN A 418 29.14 -1.16 33.09
C ASN A 418 29.33 -2.65 33.36
N PHE A 419 30.56 -3.01 33.69
CA PHE A 419 30.96 -4.35 34.08
C PHE A 419 31.38 -4.37 35.54
N GLY A 420 31.13 -5.49 36.20
CA GLY A 420 31.45 -5.65 37.60
C GLY A 420 31.79 -7.07 37.97
N ASP A 421 32.46 -7.18 39.09
CA ASP A 421 32.55 -8.40 39.86
C ASP A 421 32.60 -8.01 41.33
N ARG A 422 31.76 -8.65 42.14
CA ARG A 422 31.48 -8.26 43.52
C ARG A 422 32.29 -9.06 44.54
N PHE A 423 32.33 -8.56 45.78
CA PHE A 423 32.94 -9.26 46.91
C PHE A 423 32.10 -10.44 47.42
#